data_AF-A0A453HQ36-F1
#
_entry.id   AF-A0A453HQ36-F1
#
_cell.length_a   1.000
_cell.length_b   1.000
_cell.length_c   1.000
_cell.angle_alpha   90.00
_cell.angle_beta   90.00
_cell.angle_gamma   90.00
#
_symmetry.space_group_name_H-M   'P 1'
#
loop_
_entity.id
_entity.type
_entity.pdbx_description
1 polymer ?
#
loop_
_entity_poly.entity_id
_entity_poly.type
_entity_poly.pdbx_seq_one_letter_code
_entity_poly.pdbx_strand_id
1 'polypeptide(L)'
;MALLPEFDPADVGAGRGLIDRLTADAAALQRDVLTEILRRNSHTEYLRGFLDRVPPGASAADLREAFKERVPVSEYEDIKPYVRRIASGEPSSILCSEPITHLLTSSGTSGGQLKLFPSTAEKLDQRLFYNGVQALLRKMHLHPDQGDRRGKGMYLMFIFPGSLTSSGLPIMASSSAYYHSSQFREHDIGGFGRCTSPIEAVLCPDGRQSMYCQLLCGLLDRGVVDHVGGTFANAFIRGIQFLEDNWEEMCSNIRTGRLSDWIAHAPLRDAVAARHLRGPDPALADEIASECARKPWDGIVRRLWPGARYILAIVTGSMSQYIPVLESYGAGLPLVSPMYVCTECAAGINLNPLDLPSAVSYALLPNIAYFEFAEVTHGDDEKVQASTGLYDNLGKLKLVDLVDVKIGRRYELVVTTFAGLYRYRVGDLLTVSGFYNATPLFRFTGRCGVILKLREYKRGGSPEGHFTSIRAAS
;
A
#
# COMPACT_ATOMS: atom_id res chain seq x y z
N MET A 1 2.46 -7.32 -25.37
CA MET A 1 3.41 -7.55 -24.24
C MET A 1 2.61 -8.11 -23.08
N ALA A 2 3.15 -9.01 -22.26
CA ALA A 2 2.47 -9.40 -21.02
C ALA A 2 2.29 -8.15 -20.14
N LEU A 3 1.09 -7.92 -19.61
CA LEU A 3 0.81 -6.74 -18.78
C LEU A 3 1.62 -6.75 -17.48
N LEU A 4 1.89 -7.94 -16.93
CA LEU A 4 2.78 -8.15 -15.80
C LEU A 4 3.97 -8.99 -16.28
N PRO A 5 5.03 -8.36 -16.81
CA PRO A 5 6.22 -9.09 -17.23
C PRO A 5 6.94 -9.65 -16.00
N GLU A 6 7.35 -10.91 -16.06
CA GLU A 6 8.22 -11.50 -15.05
C GLU A 6 9.58 -10.80 -15.06
N PHE A 7 10.14 -10.57 -13.88
CA PHE A 7 11.49 -10.06 -13.73
C PHE A 7 12.04 -10.44 -12.35
N ASP A 8 13.38 -10.50 -12.27
CA ASP A 8 14.09 -10.65 -11.02
C ASP A 8 14.45 -9.26 -10.45
N PRO A 9 13.93 -8.84 -9.28
CA PRO A 9 14.32 -7.58 -8.62
C PRO A 9 15.81 -7.51 -8.25
N ALA A 10 16.53 -8.63 -8.26
CA ALA A 10 17.97 -8.67 -8.08
C ALA A 10 18.75 -8.27 -9.34
N ASP A 11 18.19 -8.44 -10.54
CA ASP A 11 18.82 -7.99 -11.79
C ASP A 11 18.50 -6.51 -12.05
N VAL A 12 19.43 -5.65 -11.63
CA VAL A 12 19.30 -4.19 -11.79
C VAL A 12 19.26 -3.77 -13.25
N GLY A 13 20.00 -4.46 -14.13
CA GLY A 13 20.09 -4.11 -15.55
C GLY A 13 18.76 -4.39 -16.25
N ALA A 14 18.26 -5.62 -16.11
CA ALA A 14 16.96 -6.01 -16.64
C ALA A 14 15.82 -5.19 -16.02
N GLY A 15 15.90 -4.95 -14.71
CA GLY A 15 14.93 -4.16 -13.95
C GLY A 15 14.85 -2.70 -14.41
N ARG A 16 15.99 -2.02 -14.64
CA ARG A 16 16.00 -0.66 -15.19
C ARG A 16 15.35 -0.63 -16.57
N GLY A 17 15.72 -1.58 -17.43
CA GLY A 17 15.11 -1.71 -18.76
C GLY A 17 13.60 -1.96 -18.68
N LEU A 18 13.12 -2.68 -17.66
CA LEU A 18 11.68 -2.85 -17.43
C LEU A 18 11.00 -1.53 -17.08
N ILE A 19 11.53 -0.76 -16.12
CA ILE A 19 10.96 0.54 -15.72
C ILE A 19 10.92 1.48 -16.93
N ASP A 20 12.00 1.55 -17.70
CA ASP A 20 12.07 2.40 -18.89
C ASP A 20 11.04 1.98 -19.93
N ARG A 21 10.86 0.67 -20.20
CA ARG A 21 9.81 0.17 -21.11
C ARG A 21 8.40 0.52 -20.65
N LEU A 22 8.10 0.33 -19.35
CA LEU A 22 6.77 0.62 -18.80
C LEU A 22 6.44 2.11 -18.82
N THR A 23 7.46 2.97 -18.81
CA THR A 23 7.27 4.43 -18.72
C THR A 23 7.47 5.17 -20.03
N ALA A 24 8.14 4.57 -21.03
CA ALA A 24 8.40 5.20 -22.32
C ALA A 24 7.18 5.25 -23.25
N ASP A 25 6.31 4.24 -23.22
CA ASP A 25 5.09 4.20 -24.04
C ASP A 25 3.84 3.96 -23.19
N ALA A 26 3.64 4.87 -22.23
CA ALA A 26 2.49 4.85 -21.33
C ALA A 26 1.16 4.91 -22.09
N ALA A 27 1.11 5.61 -23.22
CA ALA A 27 -0.09 5.76 -24.04
C ALA A 27 -0.50 4.42 -24.69
N ALA A 28 0.43 3.72 -25.35
CA ALA A 28 0.12 2.41 -25.91
C ALA A 28 -0.25 1.40 -24.82
N LEU A 29 0.49 1.39 -23.71
CA LEU A 29 0.24 0.47 -22.61
C LEU A 29 -1.14 0.68 -21.96
N GLN A 30 -1.60 1.93 -21.79
CA GLN A 30 -2.96 2.22 -21.32
C GLN A 30 -4.03 1.75 -22.30
N ARG A 31 -3.80 1.89 -23.62
CA ARG A 31 -4.72 1.34 -24.64
C ARG A 31 -4.78 -0.18 -24.58
N ASP A 32 -3.65 -0.85 -24.39
CA ASP A 32 -3.56 -2.31 -24.27
C ASP A 32 -4.27 -2.81 -23.01
N VAL A 33 -4.03 -2.16 -21.86
CA VAL A 33 -4.70 -2.47 -20.59
C VAL A 33 -6.22 -2.34 -20.72
N LEU A 34 -6.71 -1.21 -21.24
CA LEU A 34 -8.15 -1.02 -21.42
C LEU A 34 -8.74 -2.05 -22.39
N THR A 35 -8.03 -2.34 -23.48
CA THR A 35 -8.46 -3.37 -24.44
C THR A 35 -8.58 -4.72 -23.77
N GLU A 36 -7.63 -5.11 -22.94
CA GLU A 36 -7.64 -6.40 -22.25
C GLU A 36 -8.74 -6.47 -21.18
N ILE A 37 -8.95 -5.40 -20.40
CA ILE A 37 -10.05 -5.32 -19.44
C ILE A 37 -11.40 -5.50 -20.16
N LEU A 38 -11.62 -4.78 -21.27
CA LEU A 38 -12.88 -4.86 -22.02
C LEU A 38 -13.03 -6.21 -22.73
N ARG A 39 -11.96 -6.77 -23.29
CA ARG A 39 -11.97 -8.10 -23.91
C ARG A 39 -12.39 -9.17 -22.90
N ARG A 40 -11.87 -9.11 -21.66
CA ARG A 40 -12.24 -10.03 -20.59
C ARG A 40 -13.66 -9.76 -20.12
N ASN A 41 -14.01 -8.52 -19.78
CA ASN A 41 -15.18 -8.25 -18.96
C ASN A 41 -16.40 -7.66 -19.69
N SER A 42 -16.33 -7.35 -20.99
CA SER A 42 -17.47 -6.75 -21.74
C SER A 42 -18.77 -7.56 -21.68
N HIS A 43 -18.68 -8.88 -21.48
CA HIS A 43 -19.83 -9.76 -21.34
C HIS A 43 -20.42 -9.82 -19.92
N THR A 44 -19.75 -9.22 -18.92
CA THR A 44 -20.23 -9.19 -17.52
C THR A 44 -21.53 -8.39 -17.42
N GLU A 45 -22.37 -8.70 -16.44
CA GLU A 45 -23.67 -8.03 -16.29
C GLU A 45 -23.54 -6.51 -16.30
N TYR A 46 -22.55 -5.97 -15.56
CA TYR A 46 -22.32 -4.53 -15.47
C TYR A 46 -21.98 -3.91 -16.83
N LEU A 47 -20.92 -4.38 -17.50
CA LEU A 47 -20.48 -3.77 -18.76
C LEU A 47 -21.44 -4.03 -19.92
N ARG A 48 -22.10 -5.19 -19.91
CA ARG A 48 -23.13 -5.55 -20.89
C ARG A 48 -24.22 -4.48 -20.95
N GLY A 49 -24.69 -4.02 -19.79
CA GLY A 49 -25.71 -2.97 -19.68
C GLY A 49 -25.37 -1.65 -20.40
N PHE A 50 -24.09 -1.38 -20.67
CA PHE A 50 -23.64 -0.18 -21.39
C PHE A 50 -23.12 -0.46 -22.80
N LEU A 51 -22.59 -1.67 -23.04
CA LEU A 51 -21.88 -2.04 -24.26
C LEU A 51 -22.65 -3.01 -25.18
N ASP A 52 -23.87 -3.42 -24.82
CA ASP A 52 -24.73 -4.32 -25.62
C ASP A 52 -24.96 -3.89 -27.08
N ARG A 53 -24.91 -2.58 -27.33
CA ARG A 53 -25.10 -2.01 -28.68
C ARG A 53 -23.81 -1.98 -29.50
N VAL A 54 -22.69 -2.49 -28.99
CA VAL A 54 -21.45 -2.63 -29.76
C VAL A 54 -21.53 -3.95 -30.54
N PRO A 55 -21.39 -3.94 -31.88
CA PRO A 55 -21.51 -5.15 -32.68
C PRO A 55 -20.51 -6.24 -32.27
N PRO A 56 -20.89 -7.52 -32.29
CA PRO A 56 -19.93 -8.61 -32.19
C PRO A 56 -18.86 -8.46 -33.28
N GLY A 57 -17.58 -8.48 -32.89
CA GLY A 57 -16.45 -8.29 -33.81
C GLY A 57 -16.06 -6.83 -34.08
N ALA A 58 -16.62 -5.86 -33.34
CA ALA A 58 -16.12 -4.49 -33.35
C ALA A 58 -14.61 -4.43 -33.06
N SER A 59 -13.92 -3.46 -33.66
CA SER A 59 -12.49 -3.32 -33.43
C SER A 59 -12.22 -2.95 -31.96
N ALA A 60 -11.01 -3.26 -31.48
CA ALA A 60 -10.60 -2.83 -30.14
C ALA A 60 -10.69 -1.30 -29.97
N ALA A 61 -10.52 -0.53 -31.05
CA ALA A 61 -10.65 0.92 -31.01
C ALA A 61 -12.10 1.35 -30.79
N ASP A 62 -13.04 0.80 -31.56
CA ASP A 62 -14.47 1.11 -31.42
C ASP A 62 -15.00 0.74 -30.03
N LEU A 63 -14.52 -0.38 -29.46
CA LEU A 63 -14.90 -0.80 -28.12
C LEU A 63 -14.40 0.16 -27.03
N ARG A 64 -13.18 0.71 -27.18
CA ARG A 64 -12.65 1.72 -26.25
C ARG A 64 -13.39 3.05 -26.37
N GLU A 65 -13.71 3.49 -27.58
CA GLU A 65 -14.51 4.70 -27.79
C GLU A 65 -15.93 4.54 -27.22
N ALA A 66 -16.58 3.40 -27.48
CA ALA A 66 -17.87 3.09 -26.89
C ALA A 66 -17.81 3.03 -25.36
N PHE A 67 -16.73 2.51 -24.79
CA PHE A 67 -16.50 2.54 -23.34
C PHE A 67 -16.46 3.98 -22.81
N LYS A 68 -15.63 4.85 -23.39
CA LYS A 68 -15.53 6.26 -22.98
C LYS A 68 -16.83 7.04 -23.16
N GLU A 69 -17.60 6.71 -24.20
CA GLU A 69 -18.85 7.39 -24.52
C GLU A 69 -20.01 6.96 -23.61
N ARG A 70 -20.11 5.65 -23.32
CA ARG A 70 -21.33 5.02 -22.77
C ARG A 70 -21.21 4.54 -21.34
N VAL A 71 -20.02 4.16 -20.88
CA VAL A 71 -19.83 3.74 -19.48
C VAL A 71 -19.71 5.00 -18.61
N PRO A 72 -20.59 5.17 -17.62
CA PRO A 72 -20.58 6.35 -16.77
C PRO A 72 -19.38 6.34 -15.82
N VAL A 73 -18.98 7.53 -15.38
CA VAL A 73 -18.10 7.67 -14.22
C VAL A 73 -18.90 7.21 -12.99
N SER A 74 -18.33 6.30 -12.20
CA SER A 74 -19.02 5.63 -11.09
C SER A 74 -18.43 6.00 -9.73
N GLU A 75 -19.28 5.94 -8.71
CA GLU A 75 -18.91 6.04 -7.31
C GLU A 75 -19.20 4.72 -6.56
N TYR A 76 -18.89 4.70 -5.26
CA TYR A 76 -19.11 3.48 -4.47
C TYR A 76 -20.57 3.06 -4.41
N GLU A 77 -21.51 4.01 -4.33
CA GLU A 77 -22.93 3.67 -4.23
C GLU A 77 -23.47 3.03 -5.52
N ASP A 78 -22.86 3.29 -6.68
CA ASP A 78 -23.25 2.67 -7.96
C ASP A 78 -22.81 1.20 -8.04
N ILE A 79 -21.64 0.87 -7.47
CA ILE A 79 -21.10 -0.50 -7.51
C ILE A 79 -21.58 -1.37 -6.35
N LYS A 80 -22.00 -0.75 -5.24
CA LYS A 80 -22.38 -1.42 -3.98
C LYS A 80 -23.48 -2.48 -4.14
N PRO A 81 -24.53 -2.29 -4.97
CA PRO A 81 -25.54 -3.34 -5.19
C PRO A 81 -24.93 -4.63 -5.75
N TYR A 82 -23.99 -4.52 -6.69
CA TYR A 82 -23.32 -5.66 -7.30
C TYR A 82 -22.38 -6.35 -6.30
N VAL A 83 -21.62 -5.58 -5.51
CA VAL A 83 -20.76 -6.12 -4.45
C VAL A 83 -21.59 -6.88 -3.40
N ARG A 84 -22.77 -6.38 -3.04
CA ARG A 84 -23.69 -7.07 -2.10
C ARG A 84 -24.19 -8.40 -2.66
N ARG A 85 -24.56 -8.44 -3.94
CA ARG A 85 -24.99 -9.68 -4.61
C ARG A 85 -23.90 -10.74 -4.59
N ILE A 86 -22.66 -10.35 -4.90
CA ILE A 86 -21.49 -11.23 -4.79
C ILE A 86 -21.27 -11.70 -3.35
N ALA A 87 -21.39 -10.81 -2.35
CA ALA A 87 -21.32 -11.16 -0.94
C ALA A 87 -22.45 -12.12 -0.49
N SER A 88 -23.57 -12.13 -1.20
CA SER A 88 -24.69 -13.06 -0.97
C SER A 88 -24.56 -14.38 -1.74
N GLY A 89 -23.53 -14.55 -2.58
CA GLY A 89 -23.20 -15.80 -3.26
C GLY A 89 -23.47 -15.81 -4.76
N GLU A 90 -23.86 -14.69 -5.36
CA GLU A 90 -23.94 -14.59 -6.81
C GLU A 90 -22.54 -14.59 -7.46
N PRO A 91 -22.41 -15.06 -8.72
CA PRO A 91 -21.11 -15.21 -9.36
C PRO A 91 -20.41 -13.88 -9.61
N SER A 92 -19.08 -13.90 -9.69
CA SER A 92 -18.26 -12.71 -9.95
C SER A 92 -18.52 -12.08 -11.33
N SER A 93 -19.04 -12.85 -12.28
CA SER A 93 -19.39 -12.42 -13.65
C SER A 93 -20.40 -11.27 -13.73
N ILE A 94 -20.96 -10.87 -12.59
CA ILE A 94 -21.67 -9.61 -12.42
C ILE A 94 -20.74 -8.41 -12.69
N LEU A 95 -19.54 -8.41 -12.12
CA LEU A 95 -18.56 -7.32 -12.20
C LEU A 95 -17.33 -7.68 -13.03
N CYS A 96 -16.80 -8.90 -12.91
CA CYS A 96 -15.58 -9.33 -13.59
C CYS A 96 -15.60 -10.83 -13.90
N SER A 97 -14.94 -11.24 -14.98
CA SER A 97 -14.94 -12.65 -15.40
C SER A 97 -14.12 -13.56 -14.50
N GLU A 98 -13.10 -13.01 -13.83
CA GLU A 98 -12.32 -13.78 -12.85
C GLU A 98 -13.11 -13.99 -11.55
N PRO A 99 -12.93 -15.14 -10.86
CA PRO A 99 -13.48 -15.35 -9.54
C PRO A 99 -12.98 -14.31 -8.54
N ILE A 100 -13.92 -13.69 -7.82
CA ILE A 100 -13.59 -12.84 -6.69
C ILE A 100 -13.26 -13.73 -5.50
N THR A 101 -12.06 -13.55 -4.94
CA THR A 101 -11.53 -14.38 -3.86
C THR A 101 -11.71 -13.72 -2.49
N HIS A 102 -11.74 -12.38 -2.45
CA HIS A 102 -11.88 -11.60 -1.22
C HIS A 102 -12.64 -10.31 -1.50
N LEU A 103 -13.28 -9.78 -0.44
CA LEU A 103 -13.71 -8.38 -0.39
C LEU A 103 -12.77 -7.59 0.50
N LEU A 104 -12.13 -6.59 -0.08
CA LEU A 104 -11.18 -5.74 0.62
C LEU A 104 -11.90 -4.56 1.27
N THR A 105 -11.66 -4.38 2.56
CA THR A 105 -12.11 -3.20 3.30
C THR A 105 -11.20 -2.02 3.00
N SER A 106 -11.80 -0.86 2.70
CA SER A 106 -11.11 0.43 2.66
C SER A 106 -11.33 1.18 3.97
N SER A 107 -10.38 2.04 4.36
CA SER A 107 -10.55 3.02 5.45
C SER A 107 -11.70 4.01 5.20
N GLY A 108 -12.09 4.19 3.93
CA GLY A 108 -13.26 5.00 3.56
C GLY A 108 -14.58 4.31 3.92
N THR A 109 -15.50 5.07 4.53
CA THR A 109 -16.88 4.62 4.80
C THR A 109 -17.86 5.21 3.80
N SER A 110 -19.00 4.53 3.62
CA SER A 110 -20.16 5.05 2.89
C SER A 110 -21.43 4.71 3.67
N GLY A 111 -22.23 5.72 4.02
CA GLY A 111 -23.42 5.54 4.88
C GLY A 111 -23.10 4.91 6.25
N GLY A 112 -21.90 5.15 6.80
CA GLY A 112 -21.45 4.59 8.08
C GLY A 112 -20.90 3.16 8.03
N GLN A 113 -20.90 2.49 6.87
CA GLN A 113 -20.31 1.17 6.67
C GLN A 113 -19.00 1.25 5.88
N LEU A 114 -18.08 0.31 6.10
CA LEU A 114 -16.83 0.23 5.33
C LEU A 114 -17.13 -0.08 3.85
N LYS A 115 -16.41 0.59 2.95
CA LYS A 115 -16.45 0.25 1.52
C LYS A 115 -15.75 -1.09 1.27
N LEU A 116 -16.39 -1.97 0.51
CA LEU A 116 -15.94 -3.30 0.16
C LEU A 116 -15.60 -3.36 -1.33
N PHE A 117 -14.37 -3.73 -1.63
CA PHE A 117 -13.88 -3.79 -3.01
C PHE A 117 -13.56 -5.23 -3.42
N PRO A 118 -13.99 -5.68 -4.61
CA PRO A 118 -13.65 -7.00 -5.10
C PRO A 118 -12.13 -7.14 -5.31
N SER A 119 -11.61 -8.32 -5.01
CA SER A 119 -10.23 -8.72 -5.29
C SER A 119 -10.20 -10.10 -5.93
N THR A 120 -9.36 -10.23 -6.96
CA THR A 120 -9.09 -11.48 -7.67
C THR A 120 -7.68 -11.97 -7.35
N ALA A 121 -7.30 -13.15 -7.87
CA ALA A 121 -5.92 -13.63 -7.78
C ALA A 121 -4.96 -12.71 -8.56
N GLU A 122 -5.35 -12.26 -9.77
CA GLU A 122 -4.54 -11.34 -10.58
C GLU A 122 -4.23 -10.04 -9.84
N LYS A 123 -5.16 -9.51 -9.03
CA LYS A 123 -4.89 -8.32 -8.20
C LYS A 123 -3.78 -8.56 -7.16
N LEU A 124 -3.63 -9.77 -6.64
CA LEU A 124 -2.53 -10.13 -5.73
C LEU A 124 -1.21 -10.27 -6.50
N ASP A 125 -1.26 -10.76 -7.75
CA ASP A 125 -0.08 -10.83 -8.64
C ASP A 125 0.39 -9.43 -9.05
N GLN A 126 -0.53 -8.50 -9.34
CA GLN A 126 -0.22 -7.08 -9.55
C GLN A 126 0.49 -6.48 -8.34
N ARG A 127 0.06 -6.87 -7.13
CA ARG A 127 0.70 -6.44 -5.88
C ARG A 127 2.10 -7.01 -5.70
N LEU A 128 2.28 -8.28 -5.99
CA LEU A 128 3.61 -8.89 -6.00
C LEU A 128 4.54 -8.16 -6.98
N PHE A 129 4.03 -7.85 -8.18
CA PHE A 129 4.77 -7.14 -9.22
C PHE A 129 5.26 -5.75 -8.76
N TYR A 130 4.37 -4.87 -8.29
CA TYR A 130 4.79 -3.52 -7.89
C TYR A 130 5.67 -3.53 -6.63
N ASN A 131 5.52 -4.52 -5.74
CA ASN A 131 6.43 -4.70 -4.60
C ASN A 131 7.84 -5.08 -5.08
N GLY A 132 7.95 -5.89 -6.13
CA GLY A 132 9.20 -6.17 -6.81
C GLY A 132 9.83 -4.92 -7.42
N VAL A 133 9.04 -4.08 -8.09
CA VAL A 133 9.54 -2.84 -8.71
C VAL A 133 10.06 -1.90 -7.63
N GLN A 134 9.36 -1.83 -6.50
CA GLN A 134 9.81 -1.11 -5.32
C GLN A 134 11.11 -1.66 -4.75
N ALA A 135 11.26 -2.99 -4.66
CA ALA A 135 12.49 -3.63 -4.14
C ALA A 135 13.70 -3.38 -5.05
N LEU A 136 13.48 -3.37 -6.37
CA LEU A 136 14.43 -2.99 -7.39
C LEU A 136 14.85 -1.52 -7.26
N LEU A 137 13.90 -0.58 -7.15
CA LEU A 137 14.22 0.84 -6.99
C LEU A 137 15.01 1.13 -5.71
N ARG A 138 14.67 0.45 -4.61
CA ARG A 138 15.49 0.49 -3.39
C ARG A 138 16.89 -0.05 -3.64
N LYS A 139 17.05 -1.15 -4.39
CA LYS A 139 18.37 -1.67 -4.79
C LYS A 139 19.19 -0.59 -5.50
N MET A 140 18.59 0.00 -6.53
CA MET A 140 19.23 0.94 -7.43
C MET A 140 19.72 2.21 -6.72
N HIS A 141 18.86 2.79 -5.87
CA HIS A 141 19.12 4.10 -5.28
C HIS A 141 19.73 4.04 -3.88
N LEU A 142 19.42 2.98 -3.12
CA LEU A 142 19.81 2.86 -1.72
C LEU A 142 20.91 1.82 -1.52
N HIS A 143 21.21 0.95 -2.50
CA HIS A 143 22.26 -0.07 -2.40
C HIS A 143 23.08 -0.25 -3.70
N PRO A 144 23.60 0.83 -4.33
CA PRO A 144 24.30 0.72 -5.62
C PRO A 144 25.54 -0.18 -5.57
N ASP A 145 26.25 -0.20 -4.44
CA ASP A 145 27.57 -0.84 -4.33
C ASP A 145 27.58 -2.22 -3.63
N GLN A 146 26.41 -2.75 -3.24
CA GLN A 146 26.32 -3.89 -2.30
C GLN A 146 26.06 -5.25 -2.97
N GLY A 147 25.93 -5.33 -4.29
CA GLY A 147 25.58 -6.59 -4.97
C GLY A 147 24.32 -7.23 -4.34
N ASP A 148 24.43 -8.48 -3.88
CA ASP A 148 23.36 -9.20 -3.16
C ASP A 148 23.47 -9.15 -1.61
N ARG A 149 24.51 -8.53 -1.05
CA ARG A 149 24.81 -8.48 0.40
C ARG A 149 23.99 -7.43 1.15
N ARG A 150 22.66 -7.42 0.98
CA ARG A 150 21.81 -6.52 1.77
C ARG A 150 21.55 -7.07 3.17
N GLY A 151 21.54 -6.17 4.16
CA GLY A 151 21.04 -6.47 5.50
C GLY A 151 19.53 -6.69 5.52
N LYS A 152 19.00 -6.89 6.72
CA LYS A 152 17.58 -7.14 6.97
C LYS A 152 16.78 -5.85 7.14
N GLY A 153 15.49 -5.91 6.80
CA GLY A 153 14.52 -4.86 7.14
C GLY A 153 13.85 -5.13 8.49
N MET A 154 13.94 -4.20 9.44
CA MET A 154 13.07 -4.20 10.62
C MET A 154 11.79 -3.43 10.26
N TYR A 155 10.84 -4.14 9.66
CA TYR A 155 9.63 -3.56 9.10
C TYR A 155 8.39 -4.09 9.81
N LEU A 156 7.62 -3.20 10.43
CA LEU A 156 6.43 -3.55 11.20
C LEU A 156 5.25 -3.82 10.28
N MET A 157 4.75 -5.06 10.32
CA MET A 157 3.65 -5.54 9.47
C MET A 157 2.56 -6.16 10.33
N PHE A 158 1.31 -5.81 10.05
CA PHE A 158 0.18 -6.27 10.84
C PHE A 158 -0.94 -6.80 9.95
N ILE A 159 -1.56 -7.88 10.41
CA ILE A 159 -2.89 -8.28 9.98
C ILE A 159 -3.94 -7.64 10.88
N PHE A 160 -5.12 -7.43 10.32
CA PHE A 160 -6.31 -7.02 11.07
C PHE A 160 -7.39 -8.10 11.00
N PRO A 161 -8.19 -8.27 12.07
CA PRO A 161 -9.31 -9.20 12.08
C PRO A 161 -10.23 -8.96 10.89
N GLY A 162 -10.49 -10.02 10.14
CA GLY A 162 -11.47 -10.07 9.06
C GLY A 162 -12.82 -10.60 9.53
N SER A 163 -13.76 -10.70 8.59
CA SER A 163 -15.04 -11.38 8.77
C SER A 163 -15.37 -12.18 7.52
N LEU A 164 -16.48 -12.92 7.53
CA LEU A 164 -17.00 -13.60 6.35
C LEU A 164 -18.30 -12.92 5.91
N THR A 165 -18.56 -12.94 4.61
CA THR A 165 -19.88 -12.62 4.05
C THR A 165 -20.87 -13.77 4.32
N SER A 166 -22.15 -13.56 4.00
CA SER A 166 -23.18 -14.60 4.08
C SER A 166 -22.89 -15.83 3.21
N SER A 167 -22.14 -15.68 2.12
CA SER A 167 -21.75 -16.80 1.25
C SER A 167 -20.41 -17.44 1.64
N GLY A 168 -19.78 -16.98 2.72
CA GLY A 168 -18.46 -17.46 3.15
C GLY A 168 -17.27 -16.77 2.48
N LEU A 169 -17.50 -15.78 1.60
CA LEU A 169 -16.43 -14.99 0.99
C LEU A 169 -15.70 -14.15 2.08
N PRO A 170 -14.36 -14.17 2.19
CA PRO A 170 -13.66 -13.42 3.21
C PRO A 170 -13.68 -11.90 3.00
N ILE A 171 -13.85 -11.16 4.10
CA ILE A 171 -13.76 -9.70 4.18
C ILE A 171 -12.54 -9.35 5.03
N MET A 172 -11.58 -8.60 4.49
CA MET A 172 -10.37 -8.23 5.23
C MET A 172 -9.68 -6.98 4.68
N ALA A 173 -8.68 -6.47 5.40
CA ALA A 173 -7.83 -5.41 4.88
C ALA A 173 -6.97 -5.91 3.71
N SER A 174 -6.63 -5.02 2.77
CA SER A 174 -5.77 -5.38 1.63
C SER A 174 -4.43 -5.97 2.07
N SER A 175 -3.78 -5.41 3.11
CA SER A 175 -2.55 -5.96 3.67
C SER A 175 -2.73 -7.37 4.22
N SER A 176 -3.79 -7.63 5.00
CA SER A 176 -4.10 -8.97 5.52
C SER A 176 -4.26 -9.99 4.39
N ALA A 177 -5.03 -9.65 3.35
CA ALA A 177 -5.25 -10.54 2.20
C ALA A 177 -3.93 -10.93 1.52
N TYR A 178 -3.04 -9.96 1.35
CA TYR A 178 -1.74 -10.20 0.76
C TYR A 178 -0.84 -11.06 1.66
N TYR A 179 -0.75 -10.77 2.96
CA TYR A 179 0.11 -11.56 3.86
C TYR A 179 -0.33 -13.02 4.02
N HIS A 180 -1.62 -13.31 3.83
CA HIS A 180 -2.13 -14.69 3.83
C HIS A 180 -1.97 -15.42 2.48
N SER A 181 -1.70 -14.70 1.39
CA SER A 181 -1.71 -15.28 0.05
C SER A 181 -0.47 -16.14 -0.24
N SER A 182 -0.58 -17.04 -1.23
CA SER A 182 0.56 -17.79 -1.75
C SER A 182 1.55 -16.85 -2.45
N GLN A 183 1.07 -15.82 -3.15
CA GLN A 183 1.93 -14.79 -3.78
C GLN A 183 2.94 -14.19 -2.81
N PHE A 184 2.56 -14.02 -1.55
CA PHE A 184 3.46 -13.50 -0.53
C PHE A 184 4.33 -14.57 0.13
N ARG A 185 3.76 -15.76 0.39
CA ARG A 185 4.48 -16.83 1.11
C ARG A 185 5.49 -17.57 0.25
N GLU A 186 5.22 -17.72 -1.04
CA GLU A 186 6.02 -18.53 -1.97
C GLU A 186 7.04 -17.69 -2.76
N HIS A 187 6.90 -16.36 -2.77
CA HIS A 187 7.79 -15.47 -3.53
C HIS A 187 8.43 -14.39 -2.65
N ASP A 188 9.76 -14.42 -2.51
CA ASP A 188 10.53 -13.36 -1.83
C ASP A 188 10.88 -12.18 -2.76
N ILE A 189 9.91 -11.71 -3.56
CA ILE A 189 10.14 -10.66 -4.56
C ILE A 189 10.18 -9.26 -3.91
N GLY A 190 9.54 -9.08 -2.74
CA GLY A 190 9.53 -7.83 -1.98
C GLY A 190 10.69 -7.66 -0.99
N GLY A 191 11.53 -8.68 -0.80
CA GLY A 191 12.54 -8.75 0.25
C GLY A 191 11.96 -9.05 1.64
N PHE A 192 10.78 -9.69 1.70
CA PHE A 192 10.15 -10.08 2.96
C PHE A 192 10.90 -11.21 3.66
N GLY A 193 11.48 -12.15 2.92
CA GLY A 193 12.40 -13.16 3.46
C GLY A 193 13.66 -12.55 4.10
N ARG A 194 13.91 -11.26 3.84
CA ARG A 194 14.96 -10.46 4.47
C ARG A 194 14.42 -9.55 5.58
N CYS A 195 13.19 -9.72 6.06
CA CYS A 195 12.71 -9.02 7.25
C CYS A 195 13.22 -9.68 8.54
N THR A 196 13.35 -8.91 9.61
CA THR A 196 13.63 -9.46 10.96
C THR A 196 12.42 -10.20 11.54
N SER A 197 11.22 -9.77 11.18
CA SER A 197 9.96 -10.33 11.66
C SER A 197 9.68 -11.70 11.03
N PRO A 198 9.52 -12.78 11.82
CA PRO A 198 9.03 -14.05 11.30
C PRO A 198 7.57 -13.89 10.83
N ILE A 199 7.16 -14.64 9.80
CA ILE A 199 5.79 -14.59 9.25
C ILE A 199 4.73 -14.88 10.32
N GLU A 200 5.04 -15.74 11.29
CA GLU A 200 4.19 -16.10 12.41
C GLU A 200 3.92 -14.90 13.34
N ALA A 201 4.86 -13.95 13.44
CA ALA A 201 4.64 -12.69 14.15
C ALA A 201 3.73 -11.76 13.36
N VAL A 202 3.91 -11.68 12.04
CA VAL A 202 3.07 -10.84 11.15
C VAL A 202 1.63 -11.33 11.11
N LEU A 203 1.44 -12.66 11.08
CA LEU A 203 0.13 -13.31 11.04
C LEU A 203 -0.49 -13.55 12.43
N CYS A 204 0.15 -13.07 13.50
CA CYS A 204 -0.42 -13.19 14.83
C CYS A 204 -1.68 -12.32 14.94
N PRO A 205 -2.84 -12.90 15.32
CA PRO A 205 -4.09 -12.15 15.43
C PRO A 205 -4.10 -11.19 16.64
N ASP A 206 -3.26 -11.46 17.64
CA ASP A 206 -3.05 -10.55 18.77
C ASP A 206 -2.01 -9.50 18.38
N GLY A 207 -2.50 -8.27 18.19
CA GLY A 207 -1.67 -7.15 17.78
C GLY A 207 -0.57 -6.79 18.79
N ARG A 208 -0.81 -6.97 20.09
CA ARG A 208 0.17 -6.67 21.13
C ARG A 208 1.32 -7.68 21.09
N GLN A 209 0.99 -8.97 20.98
CA GLN A 209 1.99 -10.03 20.83
C GLN A 209 2.78 -9.86 19.53
N SER A 210 2.09 -9.54 18.42
CA SER A 210 2.71 -9.25 17.13
C SER A 210 3.74 -8.11 17.22
N MET A 211 3.33 -6.97 17.77
CA MET A 211 4.19 -5.79 17.94
C MET A 211 5.42 -6.11 18.79
N TYR A 212 5.21 -6.73 19.95
CA TYR A 212 6.28 -7.05 20.90
C TYR A 212 7.32 -7.97 20.26
N CYS A 213 6.88 -9.07 19.63
CA CYS A 213 7.79 -10.03 19.03
C CYS A 213 8.51 -9.48 17.79
N GLN A 214 7.87 -8.66 16.95
CA GLN A 214 8.54 -8.04 15.80
C GLN A 214 9.66 -7.08 16.24
N LEU A 215 9.41 -6.26 17.26
CA LEU A 215 10.42 -5.37 17.84
C LEU A 215 11.55 -6.16 18.51
N LEU A 216 11.22 -7.19 19.30
CA LEU A 216 12.22 -8.06 19.93
C LEU A 216 13.13 -8.74 18.90
N CYS A 217 12.56 -9.31 17.82
CA CYS A 217 13.33 -9.85 16.70
C CYS A 217 14.22 -8.79 16.05
N GLY A 218 13.69 -7.56 15.88
CA GLY A 218 14.44 -6.42 15.37
C GLY A 218 15.63 -6.03 16.25
N LEU A 219 15.49 -6.10 17.57
CA LEU A 219 16.57 -5.83 18.53
C LEU A 219 17.63 -6.94 18.54
N LEU A 220 17.20 -8.20 18.52
CA LEU A 220 18.10 -9.37 18.45
C LEU A 220 18.93 -9.37 17.16
N ASP A 221 18.33 -8.97 16.04
CA ASP A 221 19.00 -8.89 14.74
C ASP A 221 19.64 -7.50 14.47
N ARG A 222 19.76 -6.61 15.47
CA ARG A 222 20.11 -5.19 15.25
C ARG A 222 21.39 -4.95 14.44
N GLY A 223 22.37 -5.86 14.55
CA GLY A 223 23.66 -5.77 13.86
C GLY A 223 23.58 -5.99 12.34
N VAL A 224 22.49 -6.58 11.85
CA VAL A 224 22.27 -6.81 10.41
C VAL A 224 21.12 -5.98 9.85
N VAL A 225 20.48 -5.13 10.67
CA VAL A 225 19.38 -4.26 10.21
C VAL A 225 19.94 -3.14 9.34
N ASP A 226 19.42 -3.08 8.10
CA ASP A 226 19.80 -2.12 7.07
C ASP A 226 18.78 -0.99 6.92
N HIS A 227 17.51 -1.25 7.23
CA HIS A 227 16.48 -0.23 7.28
C HIS A 227 15.40 -0.60 8.29
N VAL A 228 14.70 0.42 8.77
CA VAL A 228 13.59 0.29 9.72
C VAL A 228 12.32 0.87 9.13
N GLY A 229 11.15 0.49 9.63
CA GLY A 229 9.92 1.17 9.23
C GLY A 229 8.63 0.40 9.45
N GLY A 230 7.62 0.78 8.68
CA GLY A 230 6.31 0.14 8.63
C GLY A 230 5.49 0.76 7.51
N THR A 231 4.31 0.21 7.19
CA THR A 231 3.49 0.68 6.05
C THR A 231 3.23 2.19 6.07
N PHE A 232 2.90 2.74 7.24
CA PHE A 232 2.62 4.16 7.43
C PHE A 232 3.49 4.73 8.54
N ALA A 233 3.79 6.02 8.47
CA ALA A 233 4.59 6.73 9.47
C ALA A 233 4.07 6.51 10.91
N ASN A 234 2.75 6.55 11.09
CA ASN A 234 2.12 6.35 12.40
C ASN A 234 2.33 4.94 12.97
N ALA A 235 2.41 3.91 12.12
CA ALA A 235 2.64 2.54 12.55
C ALA A 235 4.06 2.40 13.13
N PHE A 236 5.05 2.98 12.47
CA PHE A 236 6.43 2.96 12.96
C PHE A 236 6.60 3.79 14.25
N ILE A 237 6.01 4.99 14.30
CA ILE A 237 6.01 5.81 15.53
C ILE A 237 5.40 5.05 16.71
N ARG A 238 4.27 4.35 16.48
CA ARG A 238 3.65 3.52 17.51
C ARG A 238 4.54 2.36 17.94
N GLY A 239 5.28 1.76 17.01
CA GLY A 239 6.30 0.76 17.35
C GLY A 239 7.38 1.33 18.27
N ILE A 240 7.89 2.53 17.98
CA ILE A 240 8.88 3.20 18.85
C ILE A 240 8.28 3.54 20.22
N GLN A 241 7.03 4.01 20.29
CA GLN A 241 6.35 4.27 21.56
C GLN A 241 6.11 2.98 22.36
N PHE A 242 5.68 1.91 21.69
CA PHE A 242 5.52 0.60 22.31
C PHE A 242 6.86 0.08 22.86
N LEU A 243 7.94 0.29 22.12
CA LEU A 243 9.29 -0.01 22.60
C LEU A 243 9.65 0.83 23.83
N GLU A 244 9.32 2.12 23.83
CA GLU A 244 9.52 3.02 24.97
C GLU A 244 8.83 2.54 26.25
N ASP A 245 7.65 1.93 26.11
CA ASP A 245 6.87 1.40 27.22
C ASP A 245 7.31 0.00 27.68
N ASN A 246 8.03 -0.77 26.84
CA ASN A 246 8.29 -2.21 27.07
C ASN A 246 9.76 -2.62 26.97
N TRP A 247 10.71 -1.69 26.79
CA TRP A 247 12.12 -2.04 26.56
C TRP A 247 12.75 -2.79 27.74
N GLU A 248 12.33 -2.55 28.98
CA GLU A 248 12.84 -3.25 30.16
C GLU A 248 12.51 -4.75 30.10
N GLU A 249 11.28 -5.08 29.71
CA GLU A 249 10.83 -6.46 29.53
C GLU A 249 11.56 -7.13 28.36
N MET A 250 11.74 -6.41 27.24
CA MET A 250 12.50 -6.92 26.10
C MET A 250 13.96 -7.18 26.47
N CYS A 251 14.61 -6.28 27.21
CA CYS A 251 15.95 -6.49 27.75
C CYS A 251 16.01 -7.70 28.69
N SER A 252 14.99 -7.92 29.53
CA SER A 252 14.89 -9.12 30.37
C SER A 252 14.80 -10.41 29.54
N ASN A 253 13.99 -10.41 28.47
CA ASN A 253 13.88 -11.56 27.57
C ASN A 253 15.20 -11.84 26.83
N ILE A 254 15.89 -10.80 26.34
CA ILE A 254 17.21 -10.91 25.71
C ILE A 254 18.23 -11.47 26.71
N ARG A 255 18.28 -10.90 27.92
CA ARG A 255 19.22 -11.31 28.98
C ARG A 255 19.04 -12.78 29.38
N THR A 256 17.80 -13.25 29.47
CA THR A 256 17.49 -14.62 29.91
C THR A 256 17.39 -15.62 28.76
N GLY A 257 17.29 -15.16 27.52
CA GLY A 257 17.01 -15.99 26.35
C GLY A 257 15.61 -16.62 26.39
N ARG A 258 14.65 -16.03 27.12
CA ARG A 258 13.29 -16.56 27.31
C ARG A 258 12.24 -15.51 27.01
N LEU A 259 11.19 -15.91 26.28
CA LEU A 259 10.02 -15.07 26.05
C LEU A 259 9.16 -14.97 27.30
N SER A 260 8.49 -13.85 27.47
CA SER A 260 7.50 -13.64 28.52
C SER A 260 6.28 -14.54 28.35
N ASP A 261 5.74 -15.04 29.47
CA ASP A 261 4.66 -16.04 29.49
C ASP A 261 3.33 -15.54 28.91
N TRP A 262 3.12 -14.22 28.85
CA TRP A 262 1.92 -13.63 28.25
C TRP A 262 1.90 -13.75 26.72
N ILE A 263 3.03 -14.12 26.09
CA ILE A 263 3.10 -14.45 24.66
C ILE A 263 2.54 -15.86 24.45
N ALA A 264 1.21 -15.93 24.47
CA ALA A 264 0.46 -17.18 24.46
C ALA A 264 0.34 -17.82 23.05
N HIS A 265 0.45 -17.03 21.97
CA HIS A 265 0.26 -17.53 20.61
C HIS A 265 1.40 -18.49 20.21
N ALA A 266 1.13 -19.79 20.24
CA ALA A 266 2.15 -20.82 20.08
C ALA A 266 2.98 -20.71 18.78
N PRO A 267 2.38 -20.54 17.58
CA PRO A 267 3.17 -20.40 16.35
C PRO A 267 4.17 -19.25 16.39
N LEU A 268 3.77 -18.11 16.97
CA LEU A 268 4.63 -16.94 17.13
C LEU A 268 5.76 -17.22 18.12
N ARG A 269 5.43 -17.73 19.31
CA ARG A 269 6.40 -18.04 20.36
C ARG A 269 7.45 -19.03 19.86
N ASP A 270 7.01 -20.11 19.21
CA ASP A 270 7.88 -21.18 18.73
C ASP A 270 8.80 -20.68 17.60
N ALA A 271 8.28 -19.84 16.69
CA ALA A 271 9.07 -19.23 15.63
C ALA A 271 10.16 -18.27 16.16
N VAL A 272 9.82 -17.41 17.13
CA VAL A 272 10.79 -16.47 17.72
C VAL A 272 11.86 -17.22 18.53
N ALA A 273 11.45 -18.22 19.31
CA ALA A 273 12.38 -19.06 20.06
C ALA A 273 13.35 -19.80 19.12
N ALA A 274 12.86 -20.41 18.05
CA ALA A 274 13.69 -21.18 17.12
C ALA A 274 14.62 -20.32 16.26
N ARG A 275 14.18 -19.12 15.83
CA ARG A 275 14.91 -18.31 14.83
C ARG A 275 15.82 -17.25 15.45
N HIS A 276 15.49 -16.71 16.61
CA HIS A 276 16.17 -15.54 17.18
C HIS A 276 16.74 -15.72 18.58
N LEU A 277 16.10 -16.50 19.47
CA LEU A 277 16.60 -16.70 20.83
C LEU A 277 17.67 -17.80 20.86
N ARG A 278 18.94 -17.39 20.67
CA ARG A 278 20.11 -18.29 20.64
C ARG A 278 20.69 -18.60 22.03
N GLY A 279 19.99 -18.22 23.08
CA GLY A 279 20.42 -18.33 24.47
C GLY A 279 20.45 -16.97 25.18
N PRO A 280 20.85 -16.94 26.46
CA PRO A 280 21.01 -15.71 27.25
C PRO A 280 22.05 -14.77 26.65
N ASP A 281 21.72 -13.49 26.47
CA ASP A 281 22.68 -12.45 26.04
C ASP A 281 22.60 -11.19 26.94
N PRO A 282 23.26 -11.23 28.12
CA PRO A 282 23.26 -10.08 29.04
C PRO A 282 23.94 -8.84 28.47
N ALA A 283 24.98 -9.01 27.64
CA ALA A 283 25.73 -7.90 27.07
C ALA A 283 24.86 -7.08 26.11
N LEU A 284 24.15 -7.74 25.19
CA LEU A 284 23.21 -7.08 24.29
C LEU A 284 22.07 -6.40 25.07
N ALA A 285 21.55 -7.07 26.11
CA ALA A 285 20.50 -6.51 26.95
C ALA A 285 20.95 -5.22 27.65
N ASP A 286 22.18 -5.18 28.18
CA ASP A 286 22.75 -4.02 28.86
C ASP A 286 23.02 -2.87 27.88
N GLU A 287 23.53 -3.16 26.68
CA GLU A 287 23.70 -2.17 25.62
C GLU A 287 22.37 -1.50 25.25
N ILE A 288 21.34 -2.30 24.94
CA ILE A 288 20.01 -1.78 24.60
C ILE A 288 19.42 -0.97 25.75
N ALA A 289 19.52 -1.49 26.98
CA ALA A 289 19.05 -0.81 28.17
C ALA A 289 19.71 0.57 28.34
N SER A 290 21.03 0.66 28.11
CA SER A 290 21.77 1.92 28.20
C SER A 290 21.28 2.97 27.20
N GLU A 291 20.91 2.55 25.98
CA GLU A 291 20.41 3.46 24.96
C GLU A 291 18.95 3.87 25.16
N CYS A 292 18.11 2.96 25.65
CA CYS A 292 16.71 3.21 25.97
C CYS A 292 16.54 4.10 27.22
N ALA A 293 17.44 3.98 28.21
CA ALA A 293 17.42 4.81 29.42
C ALA A 293 17.72 6.29 29.15
N ARG A 294 18.39 6.62 28.04
CA ARG A 294 18.73 7.99 27.67
C ARG A 294 17.49 8.73 27.16
N LYS A 295 17.16 9.85 27.79
CA LYS A 295 16.07 10.76 27.36
C LYS A 295 16.65 12.13 26.97
N PRO A 296 16.08 12.81 25.96
CA PRO A 296 15.00 12.37 25.06
C PRO A 296 15.44 11.27 24.07
N TRP A 297 14.47 10.62 23.42
CA TRP A 297 14.69 9.55 22.42
C TRP A 297 15.05 10.07 21.01
N ASP A 298 15.52 11.30 20.90
CA ASP A 298 16.02 11.85 19.63
C ASP A 298 17.20 10.99 19.13
N GLY A 299 17.14 10.53 17.88
CA GLY A 299 18.14 9.65 17.27
C GLY A 299 18.11 8.20 17.74
N ILE A 300 17.08 7.77 18.49
CA ILE A 300 17.00 6.40 19.03
C ILE A 300 17.13 5.32 17.94
N VAL A 301 16.63 5.56 16.73
CA VAL A 301 16.70 4.60 15.63
C VAL A 301 18.15 4.24 15.30
N ARG A 302 19.04 5.23 15.20
CA ARG A 302 20.46 4.99 14.90
C ARG A 302 21.19 4.33 16.06
N ARG A 303 20.76 4.57 17.30
CA ARG A 303 21.40 3.97 18.49
C ARG A 303 21.02 2.49 18.62
N LEU A 304 19.75 2.17 18.42
CA LEU A 304 19.28 0.80 18.47
C LEU A 304 19.65 0.00 17.21
N TRP A 305 19.56 0.61 16.03
CA TRP A 305 19.90 -0.02 14.76
C TRP A 305 20.98 0.78 14.04
N PRO A 306 22.26 0.64 14.44
CA PRO A 306 23.35 1.47 13.90
C PRO A 306 23.63 1.25 12.42
N GLY A 307 23.23 0.10 11.86
CA GLY A 307 23.29 -0.18 10.42
C GLY A 307 22.16 0.43 9.60
N ALA A 308 21.13 1.02 10.23
CA ALA A 308 19.98 1.56 9.53
C ALA A 308 20.36 2.74 8.64
N ARG A 309 20.01 2.66 7.36
CA ARG A 309 20.31 3.66 6.33
C ARG A 309 19.16 4.61 6.04
N TYR A 310 17.93 4.18 6.26
CA TYR A 310 16.72 4.95 5.99
C TYR A 310 15.53 4.42 6.81
N ILE A 311 14.50 5.26 6.95
CA ILE A 311 13.20 4.89 7.51
C ILE A 311 12.22 4.71 6.35
N LEU A 312 11.69 3.50 6.19
CA LEU A 312 10.73 3.14 5.14
C LEU A 312 9.30 3.28 5.66
N ALA A 313 8.57 4.30 5.19
CA ALA A 313 7.17 4.49 5.56
C ALA A 313 6.47 5.45 4.59
N ILE A 314 5.16 5.27 4.39
CA ILE A 314 4.35 6.29 3.74
C ILE A 314 4.34 7.55 4.62
N VAL A 315 4.91 8.64 4.10
CA VAL A 315 5.01 9.96 4.77
C VAL A 315 4.30 11.08 4.00
N THR A 316 3.62 10.76 2.89
CA THR A 316 2.84 11.72 2.11
C THR A 316 1.39 11.83 2.60
N GLY A 317 0.67 12.87 2.16
CA GLY A 317 -0.72 13.09 2.55
C GLY A 317 -0.88 13.37 4.03
N SER A 318 -1.87 12.74 4.68
CA SER A 318 -2.11 12.89 6.12
C SER A 318 -0.95 12.37 6.99
N MET A 319 -0.04 11.56 6.44
CA MET A 319 1.14 11.09 7.16
C MET A 319 2.25 12.14 7.27
N SER A 320 2.20 13.21 6.50
CA SER A 320 3.22 14.28 6.53
C SER A 320 3.35 14.97 7.89
N GLN A 321 2.27 14.99 8.69
CA GLN A 321 2.29 15.52 10.05
C GLN A 321 3.27 14.78 10.99
N TYR A 322 3.64 13.55 10.65
CA TYR A 322 4.55 12.72 11.44
C TYR A 322 6.02 12.88 11.05
N ILE A 323 6.32 13.63 9.97
CA ILE A 323 7.69 13.86 9.50
C ILE A 323 8.59 14.42 10.62
N PRO A 324 8.21 15.46 11.39
CA PRO A 324 9.10 16.01 12.42
C PRO A 324 9.47 14.99 13.51
N VAL A 325 8.52 14.11 13.88
CA VAL A 325 8.76 13.06 14.88
C VAL A 325 9.69 11.98 14.33
N LEU A 326 9.49 11.58 13.07
CA LEU A 326 10.39 10.63 12.41
C LEU A 326 11.80 11.18 12.20
N GLU A 327 11.92 12.48 11.87
CA GLU A 327 13.22 13.16 11.75
C GLU A 327 13.95 13.22 13.09
N SER A 328 13.24 13.51 14.18
CA SER A 328 13.77 13.42 15.55
C SER A 328 14.26 12.01 15.85
N TYR A 329 13.43 10.97 15.68
CA TYR A 329 13.83 9.58 15.96
C TYR A 329 14.97 9.07 15.06
N GLY A 330 14.98 9.47 13.79
CA GLY A 330 15.98 9.06 12.80
C GLY A 330 17.30 9.80 12.88
N ALA A 331 17.34 11.01 13.46
CA ALA A 331 18.51 11.89 13.50
C ALA A 331 19.24 12.00 12.14
N GLY A 332 18.50 12.45 11.12
CA GLY A 332 19.04 12.65 9.76
C GLY A 332 19.04 11.40 8.87
N LEU A 333 18.33 10.33 9.25
CA LEU A 333 18.04 9.24 8.29
C LEU A 333 17.02 9.71 7.25
N PRO A 334 17.23 9.43 5.95
CA PRO A 334 16.23 9.68 4.91
C PRO A 334 14.90 8.98 5.22
N LEU A 335 13.80 9.68 4.97
CA LEU A 335 12.46 9.11 5.03
C LEU A 335 12.04 8.70 3.62
N VAL A 336 11.95 7.40 3.38
CA VAL A 336 11.63 6.84 2.06
C VAL A 336 10.15 6.51 2.02
N SER A 337 9.38 7.26 1.22
CA SER A 337 7.99 6.96 0.88
C SER A 337 7.95 6.19 -0.44
N PRO A 338 7.80 4.87 -0.43
CA PRO A 338 8.16 4.07 -1.60
C PRO A 338 7.06 3.98 -2.65
N MET A 339 5.80 4.18 -2.25
CA MET A 339 4.64 3.92 -3.10
C MET A 339 3.41 4.70 -2.65
N TYR A 340 2.51 4.91 -3.60
CA TYR A 340 1.13 5.34 -3.39
C TYR A 340 0.20 4.15 -3.66
N VAL A 341 -0.72 3.89 -2.73
CA VAL A 341 -1.59 2.72 -2.72
C VAL A 341 -2.97 3.12 -2.25
N CYS A 342 -4.00 2.63 -2.93
CA CYS A 342 -5.37 2.61 -2.45
C CYS A 342 -5.94 1.18 -2.58
N THR A 343 -7.01 0.88 -1.84
CA THR A 343 -7.64 -0.46 -1.82
C THR A 343 -8.26 -0.79 -3.19
N GLU A 344 -8.75 0.23 -3.88
CA GLU A 344 -9.44 0.18 -5.16
C GLU A 344 -8.46 -0.23 -6.28
N CYS A 345 -7.32 0.47 -6.35
CA CYS A 345 -6.36 0.36 -7.43
C CYS A 345 -4.96 0.78 -6.93
N ALA A 346 -4.18 -0.15 -6.41
CA ALA A 346 -2.81 0.13 -6.00
C ALA A 346 -1.88 0.26 -7.21
N ALA A 347 -1.20 1.40 -7.40
CA ALA A 347 0.24 1.51 -7.74
C ALA A 347 0.61 2.88 -8.33
N GLY A 348 1.01 3.80 -7.45
CA GLY A 348 2.03 4.79 -7.78
C GLY A 348 3.36 4.34 -7.19
N ILE A 349 4.46 4.44 -7.93
CA ILE A 349 5.80 4.08 -7.47
C ILE A 349 6.67 5.32 -7.39
N ASN A 350 7.38 5.48 -6.28
CA ASN A 350 8.37 6.54 -6.16
C ASN A 350 9.67 6.13 -6.87
N LEU A 351 9.91 6.70 -8.06
CA LEU A 351 11.11 6.44 -8.86
C LEU A 351 12.37 7.04 -8.23
N ASN A 352 12.24 8.06 -7.38
CA ASN A 352 13.33 8.75 -6.68
C ASN A 352 13.14 8.64 -5.15
N PRO A 353 13.47 7.48 -4.55
CA PRO A 353 13.17 7.21 -3.13
C PRO A 353 13.89 8.12 -2.14
N LEU A 354 14.92 8.85 -2.57
CA LEU A 354 15.72 9.77 -1.74
C LEU A 354 15.26 11.23 -1.82
N ASP A 355 14.23 11.54 -2.61
CA ASP A 355 13.64 12.87 -2.63
C ASP A 355 13.15 13.26 -1.23
N LEU A 356 13.25 14.56 -0.91
CA LEU A 356 12.72 15.09 0.35
C LEU A 356 11.23 14.72 0.49
N PRO A 357 10.73 14.47 1.71
CA PRO A 357 9.33 14.08 1.93
C PRO A 357 8.30 15.02 1.28
N SER A 358 8.60 16.32 1.21
CA SER A 358 7.76 17.35 0.58
C SER A 358 7.80 17.34 -0.96
N ALA A 359 8.83 16.74 -1.56
CA ALA A 359 9.05 16.66 -3.00
C ALA A 359 8.57 15.34 -3.61
N VAL A 360 8.30 14.31 -2.79
CA VAL A 360 7.89 12.97 -3.23
C VAL A 360 6.79 13.02 -4.28
N SER A 361 7.04 12.31 -5.38
CA SER A 361 6.11 12.11 -6.47
C SER A 361 6.07 10.65 -6.87
N TYR A 362 4.90 10.19 -7.33
CA TYR A 362 4.67 8.80 -7.68
C TYR A 362 4.34 8.67 -9.17
N ALA A 363 5.02 7.77 -9.87
CA ALA A 363 4.67 7.36 -11.22
C ALA A 363 3.57 6.30 -11.13
N LEU A 364 2.39 6.58 -11.69
CA LEU A 364 1.35 5.55 -11.82
C LEU A 364 1.78 4.56 -12.90
N LEU A 365 1.95 3.29 -12.53
CA LEU A 365 2.46 2.27 -13.44
C LEU A 365 1.39 1.94 -14.50
N PRO A 366 1.62 2.25 -15.80
CA PRO A 366 0.54 2.22 -16.79
C PRO A 366 0.01 0.82 -17.12
N ASN A 367 0.64 -0.25 -16.64
CA ASN A 367 0.20 -1.63 -16.82
C ASN A 367 -0.77 -2.16 -15.76
N ILE A 368 -0.96 -1.44 -14.64
CA ILE A 368 -1.69 -1.97 -13.47
C ILE A 368 -3.21 -1.81 -13.61
N ALA A 369 -3.64 -0.67 -14.12
CA ALA A 369 -5.03 -0.35 -14.37
C ALA A 369 -5.12 0.70 -15.48
N TYR A 370 -6.31 0.91 -16.01
CA TYR A 370 -6.55 2.04 -16.90
C TYR A 370 -6.92 3.27 -16.06
N PHE A 371 -6.21 4.37 -16.30
CA PHE A 371 -6.26 5.60 -15.51
C PHE A 371 -6.84 6.75 -16.33
N GLU A 372 -7.85 7.39 -15.75
CA GLU A 372 -8.45 8.63 -16.23
C GLU A 372 -8.38 9.69 -15.11
N PHE A 373 -8.47 10.95 -15.48
CA PHE A 373 -8.27 12.08 -14.57
C PHE A 373 -9.36 13.14 -14.76
N ALA A 374 -10.05 13.50 -13.69
CA ALA A 374 -10.99 14.62 -13.69
C ALA A 374 -10.26 15.88 -13.21
N GLU A 375 -10.14 16.93 -14.04
CA GLU A 375 -9.47 18.18 -13.64
C GLU A 375 -10.27 18.89 -12.54
N VAL A 376 -9.59 19.29 -11.45
CA VAL A 376 -10.18 20.04 -10.34
C VAL A 376 -9.71 21.48 -10.41
N THR A 377 -10.62 22.42 -10.63
CA THR A 377 -10.31 23.87 -10.61
C THR A 377 -10.57 24.46 -9.23
N HIS A 378 -9.90 25.55 -8.87
CA HIS A 378 -9.98 26.17 -7.52
C HIS A 378 -11.41 26.51 -7.05
N GLY A 379 -12.37 26.74 -7.96
CA GLY A 379 -13.78 26.96 -7.61
C GLY A 379 -14.57 25.68 -7.36
N ASP A 380 -14.02 24.52 -7.69
CA ASP A 380 -14.64 23.21 -7.54
C ASP A 380 -14.21 22.50 -6.26
N ASP A 381 -13.28 23.03 -5.44
CA ASP A 381 -12.90 22.43 -4.15
C ASP A 381 -14.11 22.27 -3.20
N GLU A 382 -15.07 23.21 -3.21
CA GLU A 382 -16.35 23.10 -2.48
C GLU A 382 -17.32 22.12 -3.15
N LYS A 383 -17.39 22.10 -4.49
CA LYS A 383 -18.25 21.17 -5.23
C LYS A 383 -17.77 19.74 -5.13
N VAL A 384 -16.46 19.49 -5.10
CA VAL A 384 -15.84 18.18 -4.91
C VAL A 384 -16.08 17.64 -3.49
N GLN A 385 -16.29 18.52 -2.50
CA GLN A 385 -16.77 18.13 -1.16
C GLN A 385 -18.29 17.87 -1.10
N ALA A 386 -19.07 18.41 -2.04
CA ALA A 386 -20.53 18.43 -2.00
C ALA A 386 -21.24 17.67 -3.16
N SER A 387 -20.53 17.14 -4.14
CA SER A 387 -21.17 16.70 -5.39
C SER A 387 -21.77 15.30 -5.29
N THR A 388 -23.05 15.24 -4.97
CA THR A 388 -24.01 14.27 -5.52
C THR A 388 -24.46 14.63 -6.94
N GLY A 389 -23.67 15.40 -7.70
CA GLY A 389 -23.99 15.76 -9.08
C GLY A 389 -23.06 16.82 -9.64
N LEU A 390 -22.25 16.46 -10.64
CA LEU A 390 -21.46 17.39 -11.45
C LEU A 390 -21.74 17.09 -12.93
N TYR A 391 -22.82 17.71 -13.42
CA TYR A 391 -23.15 17.84 -14.83
C TYR A 391 -22.72 19.26 -15.27
N ASP A 392 -21.87 19.39 -16.28
CA ASP A 392 -21.72 20.64 -17.05
C ASP A 392 -22.96 20.80 -17.97
N ASN A 393 -23.07 21.90 -18.72
CA ASN A 393 -24.30 22.26 -19.47
C ASN A 393 -24.68 21.29 -20.63
N LEU A 394 -24.00 20.14 -20.73
CA LEU A 394 -24.34 18.92 -21.48
C LEU A 394 -24.06 17.60 -20.69
N GLY A 395 -23.52 17.69 -19.49
CA GLY A 395 -23.62 16.68 -18.45
C GLY A 395 -22.56 15.58 -18.39
N LYS A 396 -21.33 15.80 -18.87
CA LYS A 396 -20.25 14.79 -18.77
C LYS A 396 -19.02 15.39 -18.10
N LEU A 397 -18.64 14.84 -16.94
CA LEU A 397 -17.34 15.05 -16.33
C LEU A 397 -16.25 14.77 -17.38
N LYS A 398 -15.53 15.82 -17.81
CA LYS A 398 -14.51 15.68 -18.84
C LYS A 398 -13.27 15.03 -18.24
N LEU A 399 -13.08 13.76 -18.59
CA LEU A 399 -11.89 13.01 -18.19
C LEU A 399 -10.75 13.20 -19.19
N VAL A 400 -9.54 13.14 -18.66
CA VAL A 400 -8.27 13.22 -19.38
C VAL A 400 -7.54 11.88 -19.23
N ASP A 401 -6.93 11.37 -20.29
CA ASP A 401 -6.12 10.15 -20.23
C ASP A 401 -4.81 10.39 -19.46
N LEU A 402 -4.18 9.31 -18.98
CA LEU A 402 -2.92 9.36 -18.22
C LEU A 402 -1.85 10.27 -18.83
N VAL A 403 -1.61 10.19 -20.14
CA VAL A 403 -0.54 10.94 -20.80
C VAL A 403 -0.90 12.39 -21.14
N ASP A 404 -2.19 12.75 -21.06
CA ASP A 404 -2.71 14.05 -21.48
C ASP A 404 -2.85 15.04 -20.30
N VAL A 405 -2.49 14.61 -19.09
CA VAL A 405 -2.47 15.46 -17.90
C VAL A 405 -1.44 16.58 -18.03
N LYS A 406 -1.67 17.72 -17.36
CA LYS A 406 -0.81 18.90 -17.48
C LYS A 406 -0.05 19.18 -16.19
N ILE A 407 1.25 19.47 -16.31
CA ILE A 407 2.11 19.85 -15.17
C ILE A 407 1.49 21.01 -14.38
N GLY A 408 1.52 20.90 -13.06
CA GLY A 408 0.96 21.89 -12.14
C GLY A 408 -0.55 21.86 -12.00
N ARG A 409 -1.27 21.08 -12.82
CA ARG A 409 -2.72 20.88 -12.67
C ARG A 409 -3.03 19.79 -11.66
N ARG A 410 -4.19 19.94 -11.03
CA ARG A 410 -4.72 19.03 -10.02
C ARG A 410 -5.87 18.23 -10.60
N TYR A 411 -5.87 16.93 -10.31
CA TYR A 411 -6.86 15.99 -10.82
C TYR A 411 -7.35 15.06 -9.72
N GLU A 412 -8.61 14.63 -9.84
CA GLU A 412 -9.12 13.47 -9.14
C GLU A 412 -8.83 12.21 -9.96
N LEU A 413 -8.33 11.17 -9.28
CA LEU A 413 -8.03 9.88 -9.89
C LEU A 413 -9.31 9.08 -10.17
N VAL A 414 -9.46 8.65 -11.42
CA VAL A 414 -10.50 7.73 -11.89
C VAL A 414 -9.85 6.47 -12.43
N VAL A 415 -10.34 5.29 -12.02
CA VAL A 415 -9.70 4.01 -12.34
C VAL A 415 -10.66 3.02 -12.99
N THR A 416 -10.12 2.24 -13.92
CA THR A 416 -10.75 1.04 -14.45
C THR A 416 -9.84 -0.16 -14.22
N THR A 417 -10.32 -1.18 -13.51
CA THR A 417 -9.52 -2.31 -13.01
C THR A 417 -9.99 -3.66 -13.57
N PHE A 418 -9.09 -4.65 -13.57
CA PHE A 418 -9.42 -6.03 -13.94
C PHE A 418 -10.50 -6.67 -13.04
N ALA A 419 -10.57 -6.24 -11.77
CA ALA A 419 -11.50 -6.73 -10.77
C ALA A 419 -12.89 -6.04 -10.82
N GLY A 420 -13.22 -5.34 -11.91
CA GLY A 420 -14.58 -4.89 -12.18
C GLY A 420 -14.97 -3.54 -11.57
N LEU A 421 -13.99 -2.66 -11.31
CA LEU A 421 -14.25 -1.23 -11.11
C LEU A 421 -14.12 -0.55 -12.47
N TYR A 422 -15.13 0.20 -12.90
CA TYR A 422 -15.16 0.84 -14.22
C TYR A 422 -15.40 2.33 -14.07
N ARG A 423 -14.44 3.13 -14.56
CA ARG A 423 -14.40 4.59 -14.42
C ARG A 423 -14.75 5.05 -12.99
N TYR A 424 -14.19 4.34 -12.02
CA TYR A 424 -14.49 4.52 -10.60
C TYR A 424 -13.71 5.69 -10.03
N ARG A 425 -14.40 6.62 -9.37
CA ARG A 425 -13.81 7.75 -8.64
C ARG A 425 -13.16 7.29 -7.34
N VAL A 426 -11.84 7.34 -7.27
CA VAL A 426 -11.09 7.00 -6.04
C VAL A 426 -11.29 8.07 -4.95
N GLY A 427 -11.51 9.31 -5.37
CA GLY A 427 -11.57 10.48 -4.51
C GLY A 427 -10.21 11.04 -4.11
N ASP A 428 -9.11 10.49 -4.63
CA ASP A 428 -7.77 10.99 -4.35
C ASP A 428 -7.39 12.12 -5.29
N LEU A 429 -6.81 13.19 -4.73
CA LEU A 429 -6.42 14.40 -5.43
C LEU A 429 -4.90 14.42 -5.68
N LEU A 430 -4.53 14.42 -6.94
CA LEU A 430 -3.16 14.31 -7.41
C LEU A 430 -2.77 15.56 -8.19
N THR A 431 -1.60 16.13 -7.91
CA THR A 431 -1.03 17.23 -8.70
C THR A 431 0.11 16.70 -9.55
N VAL A 432 0.09 16.99 -10.84
CA VAL A 432 1.15 16.57 -11.76
C VAL A 432 2.41 17.38 -11.46
N SER A 433 3.47 16.73 -11.02
CA SER A 433 4.75 17.36 -10.67
C SER A 433 5.76 17.33 -11.82
N GLY A 434 5.58 16.41 -12.78
CA GLY A 434 6.48 16.24 -13.92
C GLY A 434 6.17 14.96 -14.67
N PHE A 435 7.14 14.50 -15.46
CA PHE A 435 7.08 13.26 -16.23
C PHE A 435 8.41 12.51 -16.09
N TYR A 436 8.34 11.18 -16.01
CA TYR A 436 9.47 10.29 -16.23
C TYR A 436 9.21 9.53 -17.53
N ASN A 437 10.05 9.75 -18.54
CA ASN A 437 9.75 9.39 -19.92
C ASN A 437 8.37 9.95 -20.35
N ALA A 438 7.42 9.10 -20.72
CA ALA A 438 6.04 9.50 -21.07
C ALA A 438 5.05 9.35 -19.90
N THR A 439 5.47 8.77 -18.76
CA THR A 439 4.59 8.57 -17.61
C THR A 439 4.57 9.80 -16.70
N PRO A 440 3.40 10.38 -16.39
CA PRO A 440 3.30 11.48 -15.44
C PRO A 440 3.69 11.07 -14.01
N LEU A 441 4.27 12.02 -13.29
CA LEU A 441 4.58 11.94 -11.88
C LEU A 441 3.55 12.75 -11.09
N PHE A 442 3.02 12.16 -10.02
CA PHE A 442 1.96 12.77 -9.22
C PHE A 442 2.38 12.96 -7.77
N ARG A 443 2.17 14.18 -7.27
CA ARG A 443 2.19 14.47 -5.84
C ARG A 443 0.80 14.26 -5.26
N PHE A 444 0.71 13.46 -4.19
CA PHE A 444 -0.54 13.31 -3.45
C PHE A 444 -0.86 14.58 -2.65
N THR A 445 -2.03 15.17 -2.87
CA THR A 445 -2.44 16.44 -2.24
C THR A 445 -3.58 16.30 -1.24
N GLY A 446 -4.30 15.17 -1.23
CA GLY A 446 -5.40 14.94 -0.30
C GLY A 446 -6.47 14.03 -0.89
N ARG A 447 -7.59 13.93 -0.17
CA ARG A 447 -8.76 13.14 -0.56
C ARG A 447 -10.02 14.00 -0.47
N CYS A 448 -10.91 13.88 -1.45
CA CYS A 448 -12.19 14.59 -1.50
C CYS A 448 -13.03 14.27 -0.25
N GLY A 449 -13.66 15.29 0.35
CA GLY A 449 -14.54 15.14 1.52
C GLY A 449 -13.85 14.87 2.86
N VAL A 450 -12.53 14.73 2.91
CA VAL A 450 -11.78 14.63 4.18
C VAL A 450 -11.40 16.04 4.64
N ILE A 451 -12.22 16.63 5.51
CA ILE A 451 -11.77 17.74 6.35
C ILE A 451 -10.68 17.16 7.28
N LEU A 452 -9.46 17.70 7.21
CA LEU A 452 -8.37 17.40 8.14
C LEU A 452 -8.84 17.66 9.58
N LYS A 453 -9.47 16.67 10.21
CA LYS A 453 -9.68 16.67 11.65
C LYS A 453 -8.33 16.39 12.28
N LEU A 454 -7.64 17.46 12.65
CA LEU A 454 -6.55 17.45 13.62
C LEU A 454 -7.04 16.71 14.87
N ARG A 455 -6.75 15.41 14.97
CA ARG A 455 -6.73 14.75 16.27
C ARG A 455 -5.42 15.19 16.90
N GLU A 456 -5.51 16.07 17.89
CA GLU A 456 -4.37 16.40 18.73
C GLU A 456 -3.65 15.12 19.14
N TYR A 457 -2.35 15.08 18.85
CA TYR A 457 -1.42 14.10 19.35
C TYR A 457 -1.47 14.13 20.89
N LYS A 458 -2.10 13.14 21.52
CA LYS A 458 -2.03 12.94 22.97
C LYS A 458 -1.08 11.79 23.28
N ARG A 459 0.03 12.10 23.96
CA ARG A 459 0.89 11.12 24.63
C ARG A 459 0.06 10.43 25.72
N GLY A 460 -0.11 9.12 25.63
CA GLY A 460 -0.78 8.29 26.65
C GLY A 460 -2.13 7.71 26.24
N GLY A 461 -2.12 6.72 25.34
CA GLY A 461 -3.29 5.87 25.05
C GLY A 461 -3.02 4.42 25.45
N SER A 462 -4.06 3.67 25.81
CA SER A 462 -3.96 2.24 26.18
C SER A 462 -3.54 1.35 25.00
N PRO A 463 -2.93 0.16 25.23
CA PRO A 463 -2.46 -0.75 24.18
C PRO A 463 -3.54 -1.15 23.15
N GLU A 464 -4.81 -1.27 23.54
CA GLU A 464 -5.91 -1.54 22.61
C GLU A 464 -6.19 -0.35 21.67
N GLY A 465 -6.08 0.88 22.18
CA GLY A 465 -6.13 2.10 21.36
C GLY A 465 -4.94 2.24 20.40
N HIS A 466 -3.85 1.50 20.62
CA HIS A 466 -2.70 1.49 19.73
C HIS A 466 -2.99 0.76 18.41
N PHE A 467 -3.88 -0.25 18.39
CA PHE A 467 -4.20 -1.03 17.20
C PHE A 467 -5.35 -0.45 16.35
N THR A 468 -6.39 0.09 16.99
CA THR A 468 -7.51 0.79 16.30
C THR A 468 -7.00 2.00 15.50
N SER A 469 -6.02 2.68 16.09
CA SER A 469 -4.94 3.46 15.49
C SER A 469 -4.57 3.24 14.03
N ILE A 470 -3.81 2.15 13.87
CA ILE A 470 -3.10 1.80 12.66
C ILE A 470 -4.13 1.39 11.60
N ARG A 471 -5.19 0.69 12.02
CA ARG A 471 -6.32 0.31 11.16
C ARG A 471 -7.07 1.52 10.59
N ALA A 472 -7.17 2.63 11.31
CA ALA A 472 -7.84 3.83 10.81
C ALA A 472 -7.01 4.63 9.80
N ALA A 473 -5.70 4.38 9.72
CA ALA A 473 -4.76 5.05 8.82
C ALA A 473 -4.50 4.29 7.51
N SER A 474 -4.70 2.96 7.54
CA SER A 474 -4.74 2.06 6.39
C SER A 474 -6.14 2.00 5.81
#